data_AF-A0A4R4X260-F1
#
_entry.id   AF-A0A4R4X260-F1
#
_cell.length_a   1.000
_cell.length_b   1.000
_cell.length_c   1.000
_cell.angle_alpha   90.00
_cell.angle_beta   90.00
_cell.angle_gamma   90.00
#
_symmetry.space_group_name_H-M   'P 1'
#
loop_
_entity.id
_entity.type
_entity.pdbx_description
1 polymer ?
#
loop_
_entity_poly.entity_id
_entity_poly.type
_entity_poly.pdbx_seq_one_letter_code
_entity_poly.pdbx_strand_id
1 'polypeptide(L)'
;MITKKAAIAVMAGSLIAGPMATVAMAQPSNAAVIAKDRLGPGDWLLPGQSLTSGRFKLIQQAQGNLVFYDGTKALWSSPTAGKPGARTTMQKEGNLVVYGLDNKPLWSTQTAGNPGAYLKLPKQSGNLVIYSRDNKPLWSSIAYISKLPSGQVLRPGQFIQSHNGRYKLIQQKEGNAVLYDGKRSLFTTPTAGHPGARSIMQKEGNWVVVDRNDKPLWTTKTAGNPGAWLSVSNDGRVIIYSAANKPLWTSEMR
;
A
#
# COMPACT_ATOMS: atom_id res chain seq x y z
N MET A 1 -23.80 15.91 -44.61
CA MET A 1 -25.18 15.39 -44.61
C MET A 1 -25.24 14.20 -45.54
N ILE A 2 -25.89 13.12 -45.07
CA ILE A 2 -26.42 11.96 -45.85
C ILE A 2 -25.32 11.01 -46.39
N THR A 3 -24.97 9.91 -45.70
CA THR A 3 -25.59 8.54 -45.70
C THR A 3 -25.64 7.90 -47.10
N LYS A 4 -25.44 6.60 -47.36
CA LYS A 4 -25.33 5.35 -46.57
C LYS A 4 -24.98 4.23 -47.58
N LYS A 5 -24.18 3.26 -47.12
CA LYS A 5 -24.29 1.78 -47.28
C LYS A 5 -24.50 1.06 -48.63
N ALA A 6 -23.80 -0.09 -48.69
CA ALA A 6 -24.10 -1.40 -49.34
C ALA A 6 -23.82 -1.50 -50.86
N ALA A 7 -23.48 -2.63 -51.47
CA ALA A 7 -23.56 -4.04 -51.06
C ALA A 7 -22.52 -4.94 -51.78
N ILE A 8 -22.38 -6.12 -51.19
CA ILE A 8 -21.78 -7.41 -51.59
C ILE A 8 -22.01 -7.82 -53.06
N ALA A 9 -20.98 -8.43 -53.67
CA ALA A 9 -21.13 -9.44 -54.72
C ALA A 9 -20.20 -10.64 -54.43
N VAL A 10 -20.78 -11.83 -54.47
CA VAL A 10 -20.20 -13.14 -54.16
C VAL A 10 -19.62 -13.76 -55.43
N MET A 11 -18.44 -14.37 -55.34
CA MET A 11 -18.01 -15.45 -56.24
C MET A 11 -17.79 -16.70 -55.39
N ALA A 12 -18.58 -17.72 -55.70
CA ALA A 12 -18.54 -19.03 -55.06
C ALA A 12 -17.28 -19.79 -55.48
N GLY A 13 -16.52 -20.24 -54.50
CA GLY A 13 -15.46 -21.22 -54.65
C GLY A 13 -15.58 -22.24 -53.53
N SER A 14 -16.14 -23.40 -53.85
CA SER A 14 -16.24 -24.54 -52.92
C SER A 14 -14.85 -25.14 -52.70
N LEU A 15 -14.33 -25.06 -51.47
CA LEU A 15 -13.21 -25.87 -51.01
C LEU A 15 -13.45 -26.29 -49.55
N ILE A 16 -13.82 -27.57 -49.41
CA ILE A 16 -13.51 -28.51 -48.32
C ILE A 16 -13.53 -27.94 -46.91
N ALA A 17 -14.56 -28.33 -46.15
CA ALA A 17 -14.66 -28.11 -44.71
C ALA A 17 -13.49 -28.78 -43.95
N GLY A 18 -12.52 -27.98 -43.54
CA GLY A 18 -11.74 -28.25 -42.32
C GLY A 18 -12.43 -27.55 -41.14
N PRO A 19 -12.39 -28.09 -39.91
CA PRO A 19 -12.95 -27.38 -38.77
C PRO A 19 -12.17 -26.06 -38.60
N MET A 20 -12.81 -24.94 -38.91
CA MET A 20 -12.31 -23.64 -38.50
C MET A 20 -12.28 -23.66 -36.97
N ALA A 21 -11.08 -23.73 -36.39
CA ALA A 21 -10.89 -23.38 -35.00
C ALA A 21 -11.33 -21.92 -34.86
N THR A 22 -12.54 -21.71 -34.35
CA THR A 22 -12.94 -20.43 -33.81
C THR A 22 -11.92 -20.08 -32.75
N VAL A 23 -11.02 -19.14 -33.04
CA VAL A 23 -10.29 -18.42 -32.00
C VAL A 23 -11.35 -17.62 -31.28
N ALA A 24 -11.94 -18.23 -30.25
CA ALA A 24 -12.74 -17.50 -29.29
C ALA A 24 -11.83 -16.38 -28.76
N MET A 25 -12.20 -15.13 -29.02
CA MET A 25 -11.64 -14.02 -28.26
C MET A 25 -12.01 -14.29 -26.81
N ALA A 26 -11.05 -14.84 -26.05
CA ALA A 26 -11.22 -15.05 -24.63
C ALA A 26 -11.56 -13.71 -24.01
N GLN A 27 -12.81 -13.56 -23.59
CA GLN A 27 -13.20 -12.49 -22.67
C GLN A 27 -12.20 -12.47 -21.52
N PRO A 28 -11.82 -11.30 -20.99
CA PRO A 28 -10.92 -11.24 -19.84
C PRO A 28 -11.51 -12.14 -18.76
N SER A 29 -10.74 -13.14 -18.35
CA SER A 29 -11.17 -14.15 -17.40
C SER A 29 -11.78 -13.43 -16.20
N ASN A 30 -13.03 -13.75 -15.88
CA ASN A 30 -13.65 -13.33 -14.64
C ASN A 30 -12.71 -13.72 -13.53
N ALA A 31 -11.97 -12.74 -13.01
CA ALA A 31 -11.13 -12.94 -11.85
C ALA A 31 -12.02 -13.53 -10.76
N ALA A 32 -11.68 -14.75 -10.33
CA ALA A 32 -12.44 -15.43 -9.30
C ALA A 32 -12.57 -14.48 -8.08
N VAL A 33 -13.80 -14.02 -7.83
CA VAL A 33 -14.13 -13.26 -6.64
C VAL A 33 -14.10 -14.25 -5.49
N ILE A 34 -13.07 -14.18 -4.66
CA ILE A 34 -13.12 -14.84 -3.37
C ILE A 34 -14.00 -13.91 -2.52
N ALA A 35 -15.29 -14.23 -2.39
CA ALA A 35 -16.25 -13.49 -1.59
C ALA A 35 -15.95 -13.68 -0.08
N LYS A 36 -14.83 -13.11 0.34
CA LYS A 36 -14.30 -13.13 1.69
C LYS A 36 -13.84 -11.71 1.99
N ASP A 37 -14.24 -11.18 3.13
CA ASP A 37 -13.82 -9.86 3.60
C ASP A 37 -12.42 -9.89 4.26
N ARG A 38 -11.72 -11.03 4.21
CA ARG A 38 -10.44 -11.23 4.87
C ARG A 38 -9.52 -12.23 4.16
N LEU A 39 -8.20 -12.04 4.27
CA LEU A 39 -7.19 -13.08 4.04
C LEU A 39 -6.70 -13.57 5.40
N GLY A 40 -6.89 -14.86 5.67
CA GLY A 40 -6.37 -15.54 6.84
C GLY A 40 -4.92 -16.00 6.66
N PRO A 41 -4.28 -16.52 7.72
CA PRO A 41 -2.92 -17.02 7.67
C PRO A 41 -2.79 -18.19 6.69
N GLY A 42 -1.88 -18.05 5.72
CA GLY A 42 -1.66 -18.99 4.62
C GLY A 42 -2.46 -18.68 3.35
N ASP A 43 -3.48 -17.83 3.42
CA ASP A 43 -4.28 -17.48 2.24
C ASP A 43 -3.49 -16.56 1.28
N TRP A 44 -3.86 -16.59 0.00
CA TRP A 44 -3.27 -15.73 -1.03
C TRP A 44 -4.30 -15.18 -2.02
N LEU A 45 -3.90 -14.13 -2.74
CA LEU A 45 -4.55 -13.63 -3.94
C LEU A 45 -3.60 -13.76 -5.12
N LEU A 46 -4.04 -14.48 -6.15
CA LEU A 46 -3.39 -14.53 -7.45
C LEU A 46 -3.71 -13.27 -8.27
N PRO A 47 -2.94 -12.99 -9.34
CA PRO A 47 -3.26 -11.93 -10.29
C PRO A 47 -4.74 -11.96 -10.73
N GLY A 48 -5.37 -10.80 -10.70
CA GLY A 48 -6.79 -10.60 -10.98
C GLY A 48 -7.71 -10.81 -9.77
N GLN A 49 -7.37 -11.71 -8.84
CA GLN A 49 -8.25 -12.05 -7.71
C GLN A 49 -8.41 -10.90 -6.73
N SER A 50 -9.58 -10.86 -6.07
CA SER A 50 -9.91 -9.82 -5.12
C SER A 50 -10.72 -10.30 -3.93
N LEU A 51 -10.55 -9.61 -2.81
CA LEU A 51 -11.48 -9.59 -1.69
C LEU A 51 -12.48 -8.44 -1.85
N THR A 52 -13.68 -8.59 -1.30
CA THR A 52 -14.71 -7.53 -1.31
C THR A 52 -15.42 -7.44 0.04
N SER A 53 -15.84 -6.23 0.40
CA SER A 53 -16.68 -5.93 1.56
C SER A 53 -17.51 -4.68 1.25
N GLY A 54 -18.76 -4.88 0.81
CA GLY A 54 -19.60 -3.80 0.29
C GLY A 54 -18.93 -3.09 -0.89
N ARG A 55 -18.74 -1.76 -0.78
CA ARG A 55 -18.07 -0.94 -1.81
C ARG A 55 -16.54 -1.05 -1.82
N PHE A 56 -15.95 -1.70 -0.82
CA PHE A 56 -14.51 -1.84 -0.69
C PHE A 56 -14.01 -3.08 -1.43
N LYS A 57 -12.91 -2.92 -2.17
CA LYS A 57 -12.28 -4.00 -2.93
C LYS A 57 -10.77 -3.96 -2.75
N LEU A 58 -10.18 -5.09 -2.39
CA LEU A 58 -8.73 -5.28 -2.42
C LEU A 58 -8.42 -6.25 -3.56
N ILE A 59 -7.66 -5.81 -4.56
CA ILE A 59 -7.34 -6.61 -5.75
C ILE A 59 -5.84 -6.70 -5.97
N GLN A 60 -5.34 -7.91 -6.18
CA GLN A 60 -4.02 -8.12 -6.76
C GLN A 60 -4.16 -7.92 -8.27
N GLN A 61 -3.79 -6.75 -8.78
CA GLN A 61 -3.94 -6.43 -10.21
C GLN A 61 -3.00 -7.28 -11.06
N ALA A 62 -3.41 -7.57 -12.30
CA ALA A 62 -2.63 -8.36 -13.25
C ALA A 62 -1.25 -7.76 -13.54
N GLN A 63 -1.14 -6.43 -13.48
CA GLN A 63 0.08 -5.65 -13.69
C GLN A 63 1.02 -5.67 -12.46
N GLY A 64 0.64 -6.34 -11.37
CA GLY A 64 1.50 -6.62 -10.22
C GLY A 64 1.21 -5.82 -8.95
N ASN A 65 0.33 -4.83 -9.02
CA ASN A 65 0.03 -3.96 -7.90
C ASN A 65 -1.11 -4.51 -7.02
N LEU A 66 -0.92 -4.59 -5.70
CA LEU A 66 -2.03 -4.84 -4.76
C LEU A 66 -2.69 -3.49 -4.45
N VAL A 67 -3.96 -3.31 -4.82
CA VAL A 67 -4.65 -2.02 -4.70
C VAL A 67 -5.94 -2.16 -3.91
N PHE A 68 -6.12 -1.26 -2.95
CA PHE A 68 -7.32 -1.14 -2.13
C PHE A 68 -8.17 0.04 -2.61
N TYR A 69 -9.43 -0.23 -2.95
CA TYR A 69 -10.38 0.71 -3.51
C TYR A 69 -11.59 0.95 -2.59
N ASP A 70 -12.15 2.16 -2.67
CA ASP A 70 -13.50 2.51 -2.27
C ASP A 70 -14.28 2.91 -3.54
N GLY A 71 -15.17 2.04 -4.02
CA GLY A 71 -15.75 2.16 -5.35
C GLY A 71 -14.67 2.15 -6.42
N THR A 72 -14.54 3.26 -7.17
CA THR A 72 -13.48 3.45 -8.19
C THR A 72 -12.25 4.19 -7.67
N LYS A 73 -12.31 4.73 -6.45
CA LYS A 73 -11.23 5.52 -5.87
C LYS A 73 -10.20 4.62 -5.20
N ALA A 74 -8.96 4.65 -5.70
CA ALA A 74 -7.85 3.99 -5.03
C ALA A 74 -7.53 4.71 -3.71
N LEU A 75 -7.56 3.98 -2.60
CA LEU A 75 -7.21 4.47 -1.26
C LEU A 75 -5.77 4.12 -0.87
N TRP A 76 -5.26 2.97 -1.33
CA TRP A 76 -3.90 2.51 -1.03
C TRP A 76 -3.39 1.52 -2.09
N SER A 77 -2.07 1.42 -2.25
CA SER A 77 -1.45 0.41 -3.13
C SER A 77 -0.05 -0.02 -2.66
N SER A 78 0.32 -1.30 -2.83
CA SER A 78 1.70 -1.79 -2.65
C SER A 78 2.54 -1.33 -3.85
N PRO A 79 3.59 -0.50 -3.74
CA PRO A 79 4.30 0.07 -4.89
C PRO A 79 5.05 -0.97 -5.75
N THR A 80 4.32 -1.81 -6.48
CA THR A 80 4.79 -3.03 -7.18
C THR A 80 4.20 -3.12 -8.59
N ALA A 81 3.70 -2.01 -9.13
CA ALA A 81 3.24 -1.93 -10.52
C ALA A 81 4.39 -2.24 -11.50
N GLY A 82 4.06 -2.83 -12.65
CA GLY A 82 5.05 -3.28 -13.64
C GLY A 82 5.69 -4.63 -13.30
N LYS A 83 5.10 -5.39 -12.37
CA LYS A 83 5.55 -6.73 -11.96
C LYS A 83 4.44 -7.77 -12.25
N PRO A 84 4.14 -8.05 -13.53
CA PRO A 84 3.05 -8.94 -13.89
C PRO A 84 3.26 -10.34 -13.29
N GLY A 85 2.15 -11.00 -12.95
CA GLY A 85 2.19 -12.30 -12.28
C GLY A 85 2.43 -12.25 -10.76
N ALA A 86 2.60 -11.05 -10.18
CA ALA A 86 2.77 -10.94 -8.74
C ALA A 86 1.53 -11.42 -7.97
N ARG A 87 1.75 -12.07 -6.83
CA ARG A 87 0.72 -12.56 -5.92
C ARG A 87 0.86 -11.92 -4.55
N THR A 88 -0.24 -11.81 -3.83
CA THR A 88 -0.24 -11.43 -2.41
C THR A 88 -0.45 -12.65 -1.54
N THR A 89 0.32 -12.79 -0.46
CA THR A 89 0.15 -13.87 0.52
C THR A 89 0.12 -13.29 1.92
N MET A 90 -0.88 -13.67 2.72
CA MET A 90 -0.86 -13.46 4.16
C MET A 90 -0.13 -14.64 4.79
N GLN A 91 1.17 -14.50 5.04
CA GLN A 91 2.00 -15.60 5.53
C GLN A 91 1.55 -16.07 6.92
N LYS A 92 1.81 -17.35 7.24
CA LYS A 92 1.41 -17.96 8.52
C LYS A 92 2.04 -17.29 9.75
N GLU A 93 3.23 -16.71 9.59
CA GLU A 93 3.95 -15.95 10.60
C GLU A 93 3.42 -14.52 10.80
N GLY A 94 2.39 -14.12 10.05
CA GLY A 94 1.66 -12.87 10.25
C GLY A 94 2.07 -11.69 9.39
N ASN A 95 2.86 -11.91 8.34
CA ASN A 95 3.30 -10.87 7.42
C ASN A 95 2.51 -10.94 6.10
N LEU A 96 2.02 -9.80 5.62
CA LEU A 96 1.42 -9.71 4.28
C LEU A 96 2.52 -9.34 3.29
N VAL A 97 2.73 -10.18 2.28
CA VAL A 97 3.82 -10.02 1.32
C VAL A 97 3.28 -10.09 -0.10
N VAL A 98 3.75 -9.17 -0.94
CA VAL A 98 3.60 -9.26 -2.40
C VAL A 98 4.86 -9.89 -2.96
N TYR A 99 4.70 -11.04 -3.61
CA TYR A 99 5.78 -11.78 -4.26
C TYR A 99 5.73 -11.59 -5.78
N GLY A 100 6.90 -11.46 -6.39
CA GLY A 100 7.06 -11.59 -7.83
C GLY A 100 6.84 -13.02 -8.31
N LEU A 101 6.79 -13.20 -9.63
CA LEU A 101 6.65 -14.51 -10.27
C LEU A 101 7.82 -15.46 -9.92
N ASP A 102 9.00 -14.90 -9.67
CA ASP A 102 10.22 -15.58 -9.24
C ASP A 102 10.26 -15.89 -7.72
N ASN A 103 9.13 -15.71 -7.02
CA ASN A 103 9.01 -15.84 -5.57
C ASN A 103 9.86 -14.88 -4.73
N LYS A 104 10.43 -13.83 -5.33
CA LYS A 104 11.13 -12.79 -4.54
C LYS A 104 10.14 -11.80 -3.94
N PRO A 105 10.32 -11.40 -2.67
CA PRO A 105 9.45 -10.41 -2.04
C PRO A 105 9.67 -9.04 -2.70
N LEU A 106 8.59 -8.44 -3.20
CA LEU A 106 8.58 -7.10 -3.79
C LEU A 106 8.21 -6.03 -2.77
N TRP A 107 7.30 -6.37 -1.84
CA TRP A 107 6.83 -5.50 -0.77
C TRP A 107 6.28 -6.33 0.40
N SER A 108 6.34 -5.81 1.62
CA SER A 108 5.70 -6.42 2.79
C SER A 108 5.27 -5.42 3.85
N THR A 109 4.34 -5.82 4.72
CA THR A 109 3.85 -5.02 5.85
C THR A 109 4.82 -4.98 7.04
N GLN A 110 5.82 -5.86 7.07
CA GLN A 110 6.79 -5.98 8.17
C GLN A 110 6.10 -6.34 9.51
N THR A 111 5.09 -7.21 9.44
CA THR A 111 4.31 -7.69 10.60
C THR A 111 4.63 -9.14 11.00
N ALA A 112 5.75 -9.69 10.51
CA ALA A 112 6.22 -11.04 10.86
C ALA A 112 6.41 -11.21 12.38
N GLY A 113 6.30 -12.44 12.88
CA GLY A 113 6.34 -12.77 14.31
C GLY A 113 4.98 -12.70 15.00
N ASN A 114 3.89 -12.55 14.24
CA ASN A 114 2.51 -12.50 14.74
C ASN A 114 1.69 -13.67 14.16
N PRO A 115 1.96 -14.93 14.55
CA PRO A 115 1.27 -16.09 13.99
C PRO A 115 -0.24 -16.00 14.18
N GLY A 116 -1.00 -16.38 13.15
CA GLY A 116 -2.46 -16.26 13.15
C GLY A 116 -3.00 -14.87 12.81
N ALA A 117 -2.14 -13.89 12.52
CA ALA A 117 -2.59 -12.60 12.02
C ALA A 117 -3.33 -12.75 10.67
N TYR A 118 -4.24 -11.81 10.41
CA TYR A 118 -5.09 -11.82 9.22
C TYR A 118 -5.35 -10.40 8.72
N LEU A 119 -5.51 -10.24 7.41
CA LEU A 119 -5.89 -8.99 6.77
C LEU A 119 -7.42 -8.92 6.67
N LYS A 120 -8.03 -7.78 6.98
CA LYS A 120 -9.48 -7.60 6.92
C LYS A 120 -9.87 -6.30 6.23
N LEU A 121 -10.81 -6.39 5.29
CA LEU A 121 -11.45 -5.26 4.65
C LEU A 121 -12.46 -4.61 5.62
N PRO A 122 -12.56 -3.28 5.59
CA PRO A 122 -13.52 -2.58 6.43
C PRO A 122 -14.95 -2.74 5.92
N LYS A 123 -15.92 -2.52 6.81
CA LYS A 123 -17.35 -2.48 6.44
C LYS A 123 -17.85 -1.07 6.10
N GLN A 124 -17.22 -0.03 6.64
CA GLN A 124 -17.74 1.35 6.61
C GLN A 124 -16.66 2.40 6.29
N SER A 125 -15.46 2.29 6.85
CA SER A 125 -14.37 3.27 6.68
C SER A 125 -13.31 2.79 5.68
N GLY A 126 -12.57 3.68 5.02
CA GLY A 126 -11.52 3.31 4.04
C GLY A 126 -10.21 2.79 4.65
N ASN A 127 -10.27 2.00 5.73
CA ASN A 127 -9.11 1.52 6.44
C ASN A 127 -8.94 0.00 6.33
N LEU A 128 -7.98 -0.45 5.53
CA LEU A 128 -7.59 -1.86 5.43
C LEU A 128 -6.60 -2.17 6.56
N VAL A 129 -6.87 -3.21 7.36
CA VAL A 129 -6.11 -3.47 8.59
C VAL A 129 -5.63 -4.93 8.63
N ILE A 130 -4.40 -5.14 9.09
CA ILE A 130 -3.93 -6.44 9.57
C ILE A 130 -4.11 -6.49 11.08
N TYR A 131 -4.81 -7.51 11.55
CA TYR A 131 -5.02 -7.77 12.96
C TYR A 131 -4.20 -8.98 13.40
N SER A 132 -3.73 -8.97 14.64
CA SER A 132 -3.25 -10.18 15.32
C SER A 132 -4.40 -11.19 15.51
N ARG A 133 -4.04 -12.41 15.93
CA ARG A 133 -5.03 -13.43 16.34
C ARG A 133 -6.04 -12.92 17.38
N ASP A 134 -5.59 -12.02 18.28
CA ASP A 134 -6.40 -11.44 19.35
C ASP A 134 -7.08 -10.12 18.95
N ASN A 135 -7.17 -9.82 17.64
CA ASN A 135 -7.82 -8.62 17.09
C ASN A 135 -7.12 -7.29 17.43
N LYS A 136 -5.82 -7.31 17.76
CA LYS A 136 -5.02 -6.08 17.92
C LYS A 136 -4.53 -5.60 16.54
N PRO A 137 -4.67 -4.31 16.18
CA PRO A 137 -4.19 -3.83 14.89
C PRO A 137 -2.65 -3.82 14.86
N LEU A 138 -2.07 -4.42 13.82
CA LEU A 138 -0.62 -4.52 13.60
C LEU A 138 -0.14 -3.57 12.49
N TRP A 139 -0.98 -3.37 11.47
CA TRP A 139 -0.72 -2.48 10.35
C TRP A 139 -2.05 -1.98 9.78
N SER A 140 -2.08 -0.79 9.19
CA SER A 140 -3.20 -0.37 8.37
C SER A 140 -2.83 0.51 7.19
N SER A 141 -3.73 0.62 6.21
CA SER A 141 -3.52 1.43 5.00
C SER A 141 -3.52 2.94 5.25
N ILE A 142 -3.95 3.39 6.44
CA ILE A 142 -3.97 4.83 6.80
C ILE A 142 -3.03 5.18 7.95
N ALA A 143 -2.77 4.21 8.83
CA ALA A 143 -2.08 4.40 10.10
C ALA A 143 -1.05 3.31 10.32
N TYR A 144 0.18 3.73 10.62
CA TYR A 144 1.21 2.89 11.19
C TYR A 144 1.16 2.98 12.73
N ILE A 145 1.40 1.87 13.43
CA ILE A 145 1.44 1.85 14.89
C ILE A 145 2.90 1.89 15.35
N SER A 146 3.21 2.91 16.15
CA SER A 146 4.51 3.25 16.76
C SER A 146 5.66 3.53 15.80
N LYS A 147 5.69 2.96 14.59
CA LYS A 147 6.86 3.06 13.70
C LYS A 147 6.53 3.12 12.22
N LEU A 148 7.38 3.79 11.45
CA LEU A 148 7.48 3.67 9.99
C LEU A 148 8.79 2.95 9.64
N PRO A 149 8.73 1.70 9.16
CA PRO A 149 9.93 0.93 8.81
C PRO A 149 10.73 1.51 7.65
N SER A 150 11.99 1.08 7.55
CA SER A 150 12.86 1.39 6.41
C SER A 150 12.21 1.02 5.07
N GLY A 151 12.31 1.92 4.10
CA GLY A 151 11.72 1.83 2.76
C GLY A 151 10.23 2.19 2.66
N GLN A 152 9.56 2.53 3.77
CA GLN A 152 8.13 2.86 3.77
C GLN A 152 7.87 4.35 3.59
N VAL A 153 6.67 4.66 3.10
CA VAL A 153 6.23 6.00 2.74
C VAL A 153 4.96 6.34 3.52
N LEU A 154 4.94 7.52 4.13
CA LEU A 154 3.75 8.13 4.70
C LEU A 154 3.22 9.19 3.71
N ARG A 155 2.11 8.87 3.05
CA ARG A 155 1.46 9.69 2.03
C ARG A 155 0.56 10.76 2.67
N PRO A 156 0.16 11.81 1.92
CA PRO A 156 -0.81 12.79 2.38
C PRO A 156 -2.05 12.17 3.04
N GLY A 157 -2.34 12.61 4.27
CA GLY A 157 -3.43 12.13 5.11
C GLY A 157 -3.13 10.89 5.95
N GLN A 158 -2.01 10.19 5.71
CA GLN A 158 -1.58 9.06 6.54
C GLN A 158 -0.84 9.53 7.79
N PHE A 159 -0.84 8.69 8.82
CA PHE A 159 -0.18 9.00 10.08
C PHE A 159 0.52 7.82 10.73
N ILE A 160 1.43 8.12 11.66
CA ILE A 160 1.99 7.15 12.61
C ILE A 160 1.46 7.53 13.98
N GLN A 161 0.87 6.58 14.70
CA GLN A 161 0.32 6.80 16.04
C GLN A 161 1.20 6.15 17.10
N SER A 162 1.43 6.82 18.23
CA SER A 162 2.12 6.22 19.38
C SER A 162 1.38 4.99 19.89
N HIS A 163 2.09 4.09 20.56
CA HIS A 163 1.52 2.84 21.08
C HIS A 163 0.34 3.09 22.05
N ASN A 164 0.43 4.13 22.87
CA ASN A 164 -0.64 4.54 23.80
C ASN A 164 -1.80 5.29 23.11
N GLY A 165 -1.74 5.49 21.79
CA GLY A 165 -2.79 6.13 21.01
C GLY A 165 -2.85 7.66 21.08
N ARG A 166 -2.05 8.32 21.95
CA ARG A 166 -2.16 9.76 22.21
C ARG A 166 -1.55 10.63 21.12
N TYR A 167 -0.36 10.28 20.63
CA TYR A 167 0.42 11.13 19.73
C TYR A 167 0.32 10.65 18.29
N LYS A 168 0.26 11.59 17.34
CA LYS A 168 0.15 11.27 15.91
C LYS A 168 1.08 12.14 15.07
N LEU A 169 2.02 11.52 14.35
CA LEU A 169 2.75 12.18 13.27
C LEU A 169 1.95 12.04 11.99
N ILE A 170 1.45 13.14 11.44
CA ILE A 170 0.59 13.17 10.25
C ILE A 170 1.35 13.82 9.10
N GLN A 171 1.41 13.15 7.94
CA GLN A 171 1.75 13.82 6.68
C GLN A 171 0.50 14.56 6.20
N GLN A 172 0.43 15.87 6.40
CA GLN A 172 -0.71 16.69 6.06
C GLN A 172 -0.84 16.88 4.54
N LYS A 173 -2.04 17.25 4.08
CA LYS A 173 -2.37 17.32 2.64
C LYS A 173 -1.68 18.48 1.93
N GLU A 174 -1.45 19.57 2.67
CA GLU A 174 -0.72 20.77 2.30
C GLU A 174 0.81 20.58 2.29
N GLY A 175 1.30 19.40 2.70
CA GLY A 175 2.69 18.97 2.52
C GLY A 175 3.57 18.97 3.77
N ASN A 176 3.05 19.45 4.90
CA ASN A 176 3.75 19.45 6.18
C ASN A 176 3.68 18.07 6.86
N ALA A 177 4.73 17.63 7.55
CA ALA A 177 4.69 16.50 8.47
C ALA A 177 4.70 17.02 9.92
N VAL A 178 3.62 16.78 10.65
CA VAL A 178 3.38 17.39 11.97
C VAL A 178 3.07 16.34 13.02
N LEU A 179 3.77 16.39 14.15
CA LEU A 179 3.45 15.59 15.34
C LEU A 179 2.44 16.35 16.20
N TYR A 180 1.35 15.67 16.57
CA TYR A 180 0.28 16.21 17.38
C TYR A 180 0.10 15.47 18.71
N ASP A 181 -0.29 16.24 19.74
CA ASP A 181 -0.98 15.81 20.96
C ASP A 181 -2.40 16.40 20.91
N GLY A 182 -3.36 15.59 20.44
CA GLY A 182 -4.70 16.10 20.12
C GLY A 182 -4.66 17.17 19.01
N LYS A 183 -4.96 18.42 19.36
CA LYS A 183 -4.88 19.58 18.44
C LYS A 183 -3.57 20.37 18.56
N ARG A 184 -2.76 20.10 19.59
CA ARG A 184 -1.49 20.81 19.84
C ARG A 184 -0.38 20.21 18.98
N SER A 185 0.27 21.02 18.16
CA SER A 185 1.46 20.60 17.42
C SER A 185 2.68 20.59 18.34
N LEU A 186 3.41 19.48 18.39
CA LEU A 186 4.65 19.33 19.15
C LEU A 186 5.91 19.48 18.29
N PHE A 187 5.82 19.08 17.02
CA PHE A 187 6.91 19.16 16.04
C PHE A 187 6.32 19.35 14.63
N THR A 188 7.04 20.03 13.75
CA THR A 188 6.64 20.27 12.35
C THR A 188 7.84 20.31 11.44
N THR A 189 7.71 19.76 10.23
CA THR A 189 8.65 20.03 9.14
C THR A 189 8.26 21.35 8.47
N PRO A 190 9.17 22.29 8.20
CA PRO A 190 8.84 23.55 7.53
C PRO A 190 8.59 23.34 6.02
N THR A 191 7.60 22.51 5.67
CA THR A 191 7.32 22.02 4.31
C THR A 191 5.85 22.22 3.90
N ALA A 192 5.12 23.09 4.61
CA ALA A 192 3.78 23.51 4.20
C ALA A 192 3.80 24.26 2.85
N GLY A 193 2.71 24.19 2.09
CA GLY A 193 2.61 24.81 0.76
C GLY A 193 3.03 23.88 -0.39
N HIS A 194 3.29 22.60 -0.09
CA HIS A 194 3.70 21.59 -1.06
C HIS A 194 2.68 20.44 -1.12
N PRO A 195 1.48 20.67 -1.68
CA PRO A 195 0.45 19.64 -1.76
C PRO A 195 0.95 18.42 -2.54
N GLY A 196 0.69 17.23 -1.99
CA GLY A 196 1.20 15.97 -2.51
C GLY A 196 2.57 15.55 -1.96
N ALA A 197 3.20 16.35 -1.09
CA ALA A 197 4.44 15.95 -0.43
C ALA A 197 4.22 14.72 0.47
N ARG A 198 5.28 13.93 0.63
CA ARG A 198 5.27 12.64 1.32
C ARG A 198 6.52 12.47 2.17
N SER A 199 6.36 11.78 3.29
CA SER A 199 7.47 11.37 4.15
C SER A 199 7.97 10.00 3.74
N ILE A 200 9.29 9.84 3.62
CA ILE A 200 9.93 8.57 3.25
C ILE A 200 10.98 8.24 4.30
N MET A 201 10.86 7.07 4.94
CA MET A 201 11.97 6.48 5.68
C MET A 201 12.85 5.74 4.68
N GLN A 202 13.86 6.41 4.11
CA GLN A 202 14.67 5.86 3.03
C GLN A 202 15.49 4.65 3.51
N LYS A 203 15.83 3.76 2.57
CA LYS A 203 16.56 2.51 2.86
C LYS A 203 17.94 2.74 3.48
N GLU A 204 18.59 3.84 3.12
CA GLU A 204 19.87 4.30 3.67
C GLU A 204 19.78 4.91 5.07
N GLY A 205 18.58 4.99 5.64
CA GLY A 205 18.35 5.39 7.03
C GLY A 205 18.02 6.86 7.26
N ASN A 206 17.69 7.59 6.20
CA ASN A 206 17.30 8.99 6.28
C ASN A 206 15.78 9.15 6.25
N TRP A 207 15.19 9.97 7.12
CA TRP A 207 13.80 10.41 6.96
C TRP A 207 13.79 11.71 6.18
N VAL A 208 13.11 11.69 5.03
CA VAL A 208 13.01 12.83 4.12
C VAL A 208 11.54 13.15 3.85
N VAL A 209 11.17 14.43 3.88
CA VAL A 209 9.95 14.92 3.24
C VAL A 209 10.31 15.39 1.84
N VAL A 210 9.69 14.77 0.84
CA VAL A 210 9.87 15.14 -0.58
C VAL A 210 8.58 15.70 -1.14
N ASP A 211 8.68 16.57 -2.14
CA ASP A 211 7.51 17.05 -2.88
C ASP A 211 6.92 15.97 -3.81
N ARG A 212 5.91 16.34 -4.60
CA ARG A 212 5.26 15.41 -5.53
C ARG A 212 6.20 14.84 -6.61
N ASN A 213 7.27 15.56 -6.94
CA ASN A 213 8.25 15.25 -7.99
C ASN A 213 9.55 14.67 -7.41
N ASP A 214 9.53 14.17 -6.16
CA ASP A 214 10.69 13.60 -5.46
C ASP A 214 11.80 14.61 -5.10
N LYS A 215 11.55 15.92 -5.19
CA LYS A 215 12.52 16.92 -4.71
C LYS A 215 12.52 16.96 -3.18
N PRO A 216 13.69 16.82 -2.50
CA PRO A 216 13.77 16.94 -1.05
C PRO A 216 13.39 18.34 -0.56
N LEU A 217 12.53 18.40 0.45
CA LEU A 217 12.09 19.63 1.13
C LEU A 217 12.68 19.72 2.55
N TRP A 218 12.81 18.60 3.24
CA TRP A 218 13.35 18.50 4.60
C TRP A 218 13.96 17.12 4.86
N THR A 219 14.94 17.01 5.74
CA THR A 219 15.66 15.76 6.05
C THR A 219 16.19 15.72 7.49
N THR A 220 16.21 14.54 8.12
CA THR A 220 16.87 14.30 9.42
C THR A 220 18.40 14.26 9.33
N LYS A 221 18.96 14.15 8.12
CA LYS A 221 20.41 13.96 7.87
C LYS A 221 20.98 12.71 8.55
N THR A 222 20.20 11.63 8.59
CA THR A 222 20.61 10.36 9.23
C THR A 222 21.02 9.28 8.21
N ALA A 223 21.30 9.66 6.97
CA ALA A 223 21.79 8.75 5.92
C ALA A 223 23.08 8.01 6.35
N GLY A 224 23.32 6.83 5.77
CA GLY A 224 24.43 5.94 6.14
C GLY A 224 24.08 4.94 7.26
N ASN A 225 22.80 4.85 7.63
CA ASN A 225 22.29 3.93 8.65
C ASN A 225 21.25 2.97 8.06
N PRO A 226 21.67 2.01 7.19
CA PRO A 226 20.75 1.14 6.49
C PRO A 226 19.86 0.36 7.46
N GLY A 227 18.56 0.27 7.12
CA GLY A 227 17.57 -0.37 7.98
C GLY A 227 17.07 0.47 9.16
N ALA A 228 17.50 1.73 9.29
CA ALA A 228 16.93 2.65 10.28
C ALA A 228 15.43 2.87 10.06
N TRP A 229 14.73 3.20 11.15
CA TRP A 229 13.28 3.32 11.20
C TRP A 229 12.85 4.51 12.05
N LEU A 230 11.70 5.09 11.71
CA LEU A 230 11.12 6.23 12.42
C LEU A 230 10.14 5.73 13.47
N SER A 231 10.20 6.28 14.68
CA SER A 231 9.34 5.99 15.82
C SER A 231 8.52 7.22 16.23
N VAL A 232 7.26 7.01 16.62
CA VAL A 232 6.47 7.98 17.40
C VAL A 232 6.29 7.40 18.80
N SER A 233 6.96 8.00 19.77
CA SER A 233 7.03 7.50 21.14
C SER A 233 5.83 7.93 22.00
N ASN A 234 5.64 7.25 23.13
CA ASN A 234 4.57 7.52 24.08
C ASN A 234 4.77 8.79 24.93
N ASP A 235 5.88 9.50 24.74
CA ASP A 235 6.20 10.77 25.38
C ASP A 235 6.17 11.96 24.40
N GLY A 236 5.63 11.76 23.19
CA GLY A 236 5.41 12.85 22.24
C GLY A 236 6.65 13.29 21.48
N ARG A 237 7.52 12.34 21.12
CA ARG A 237 8.70 12.60 20.27
C ARG A 237 8.64 11.77 18.98
N VAL A 238 9.26 12.30 17.94
CA VAL A 238 9.67 11.54 16.76
C VAL A 238 11.13 11.17 16.92
N ILE A 239 11.48 9.89 16.77
CA ILE A 239 12.85 9.39 16.94
C ILE A 239 13.23 8.55 15.73
N ILE A 240 14.41 8.77 15.16
CA ILE A 240 15.00 7.84 14.19
C ILE A 240 15.91 6.89 14.95
N TYR A 241 15.66 5.59 14.84
CA TYR A 241 16.50 4.55 15.40
C TYR A 241 17.27 3.82 14.31
N SER A 242 18.52 3.44 14.57
CA SER A 242 19.26 2.51 13.72
C SER A 242 18.61 1.11 13.75
N ALA A 243 19.04 0.23 12.84
CA ALA A 243 18.63 -1.18 12.86
C ALA A 243 18.98 -1.89 14.20
N ALA A 244 20.01 -1.42 14.90
CA ALA A 244 20.41 -1.90 16.22
C ALA A 244 19.71 -1.18 17.39
N ASN A 245 18.63 -0.43 17.12
CA ASN A 245 17.85 0.33 18.10
C ASN A 245 18.61 1.45 18.82
N LYS A 246 19.70 1.97 18.25
CA LYS A 246 20.38 3.17 18.75
C LYS A 246 19.66 4.43 18.23
N PRO A 247 19.30 5.40 19.08
CA PRO A 247 18.74 6.67 18.59
C PRO A 247 19.79 7.44 17.77
N LEU A 248 19.39 7.88 16.58
CA LEU A 248 20.21 8.65 15.63
C LEU A 248 19.80 10.12 15.58
N TRP A 249 18.51 10.39 15.75
CA TRP A 249 17.94 11.73 15.75
C TRP A 249 16.67 11.73 16.59
N THR A 250 16.36 12.84 17.24
CA THR A 250 15.12 13.05 18.00
C THR A 250 14.57 14.44 17.71
N SER A 251 13.26 14.56 17.54
CA SER A 251 12.60 15.85 17.40
C SER A 251 12.73 16.67 18.68
N GLU A 252 13.10 17.93 18.56
CA GLU A 252 12.94 18.89 19.63
C GLU A 252 11.45 19.23 19.79
N MET A 253 10.97 19.25 21.04
CA MET A 253 9.60 19.66 21.34
C MET A 253 9.54 21.19 21.32
N ARG A 254 8.48 21.72 20.71
CA ARG A 254 8.11 23.15 20.83
C ARG A 254 7.25 23.42 22.06
#